data_AF-A0A9W8QZK8-F1
#
_entry.id   AF-A0A9W8QZK8-F1
#
_cell.length_a   1.000
_cell.length_b   1.000
_cell.length_c   1.000
_cell.angle_alpha   90.00
_cell.angle_beta   90.00
_cell.angle_gamma   90.00
#
_symmetry.space_group_name_H-M   'P 1'
#
loop_
_entity.id
_entity.type
_entity.pdbx_description
1 polymer ?
#
loop_
_entity_poly.entity_id
_entity_poly.type
_entity_poly.pdbx_seq_one_letter_code
_entity_poly.pdbx_strand_id
1 'polypeptide(L)'
;MTMEAAGLTLGVVALGLQLATTLQTYVEGVVGAEYRLRELSFDVASTASTLKQLEDILDADEAVTENTLSDSTATRTAIFTDQGRRDIHSLSRRCEKVYQGIVSVIVSASVSPSAKSKVIAANVGLSDLTVTRLMQFSRDLKWPWVDRKVKACQDELRWLKMDLLLHLQVATVAKVHLT
;
A
#
# COMPACT_ATOMS: atom_id res chain seq x y z
N MET A 1 22.33 -0.30 -8.59
CA MET A 1 20.93 -0.36 -9.09
C MET A 1 19.95 -0.21 -7.91
N THR A 2 20.21 0.69 -6.95
CA THR A 2 19.51 0.73 -5.64
C THR A 2 18.66 1.99 -5.45
N MET A 3 19.08 3.16 -5.94
CA MET A 3 18.31 4.43 -5.81
C MET A 3 16.89 4.40 -6.42
N GLU A 4 16.70 3.77 -7.59
CA GLU A 4 15.37 3.70 -8.22
C GLU A 4 14.38 2.81 -7.45
N ALA A 5 14.87 1.81 -6.72
CA ALA A 5 14.04 0.87 -6.00
C ALA A 5 13.58 1.42 -4.63
N ALA A 6 14.46 2.18 -3.96
CA ALA A 6 14.12 2.91 -2.73
C ALA A 6 13.04 3.99 -3.00
N GLY A 7 13.20 4.79 -4.06
CA GLY A 7 12.21 5.81 -4.44
C GLY A 7 10.83 5.25 -4.78
N LEU A 8 10.78 4.03 -5.33
CA LEU A 8 9.53 3.36 -5.69
C LEU A 8 8.74 2.92 -4.45
N THR A 9 9.42 2.47 -3.39
CA THR A 9 8.77 1.97 -2.17
C THR A 9 8.19 3.12 -1.34
N LEU A 10 8.90 4.24 -1.23
CA LEU A 10 8.43 5.49 -0.63
C LEU A 10 7.14 5.99 -1.30
N GLY A 11 7.11 5.93 -2.63
CA GLY A 11 5.93 6.31 -3.42
C GLY A 11 4.70 5.46 -3.10
N VAL A 12 4.89 4.14 -2.92
CA VAL A 12 3.79 3.22 -2.57
C VAL A 12 3.30 3.42 -1.14
N VAL A 13 4.20 3.68 -0.19
CA VAL A 13 3.82 4.03 1.19
C VAL A 13 2.97 5.30 1.21
N ALA A 14 3.45 6.36 0.54
CA ALA A 14 2.72 7.62 0.46
C ALA A 14 1.33 7.45 -0.18
N LEU A 15 1.25 6.70 -1.28
CA LEU A 15 -0.02 6.37 -1.94
C LEU A 15 -0.98 5.67 -0.97
N GLY A 16 -0.51 4.65 -0.24
CA GLY A 16 -1.32 3.92 0.73
C GLY A 16 -1.85 4.82 1.84
N LEU A 17 -1.00 5.67 2.44
CA LEU A 17 -1.42 6.59 3.51
C LEU A 17 -2.44 7.64 3.02
N GLN A 18 -2.22 8.21 1.83
CA GLN A 18 -3.16 9.15 1.23
C GLN A 18 -4.49 8.47 0.89
N LEU A 19 -4.45 7.24 0.37
CA LEU A 19 -5.65 6.45 0.10
C LEU A 19 -6.43 6.18 1.38
N ALA A 20 -5.78 5.68 2.43
CA ALA A 20 -6.43 5.44 3.72
C ALA A 20 -7.11 6.68 4.29
N THR A 21 -6.42 7.83 4.22
CA THR A 21 -6.97 9.13 4.64
C THR A 21 -8.19 9.51 3.83
N THR A 22 -8.12 9.35 2.50
CA THR A 22 -9.25 9.64 1.61
C THR A 22 -10.45 8.73 1.90
N LEU A 23 -10.21 7.44 2.12
CA LEU A 23 -11.25 6.48 2.52
C LEU A 23 -11.90 6.88 3.85
N GLN A 24 -11.12 7.38 4.80
CA GLN A 24 -11.64 7.84 6.09
C GLN A 24 -12.56 9.05 5.93
N THR A 25 -12.23 10.00 5.05
CA THR A 25 -13.15 11.10 4.68
C THR A 25 -14.45 10.56 4.07
N TYR A 26 -14.38 9.46 3.31
CA TYR A 26 -15.56 8.85 2.70
C TYR A 26 -16.46 8.15 3.73
N VAL A 27 -15.89 7.61 4.81
CA VAL A 27 -16.66 7.03 5.93
C VAL A 27 -17.63 8.04 6.53
N GLU A 28 -17.24 9.31 6.61
CA GLU A 28 -18.09 10.37 7.19
C GLU A 28 -19.27 10.76 6.28
N GLY A 29 -19.13 10.54 4.97
CA GLY A 29 -20.12 10.94 3.98
C GLY A 29 -21.06 9.84 3.49
N VAL A 30 -20.76 8.56 3.77
CA VAL A 30 -21.54 7.41 3.27
C VAL A 30 -22.58 6.96 4.30
N VAL A 31 -23.72 6.44 3.82
CA VAL A 31 -24.75 5.82 4.68
C VAL A 31 -24.80 4.31 4.41
N GLY A 32 -24.68 3.49 5.45
CA GLY A 32 -24.81 2.02 5.39
C GLY A 32 -23.56 1.26 4.93
N ALA A 33 -22.44 1.94 4.67
CA ALA A 33 -21.17 1.37 4.23
C ALA A 33 -19.96 1.82 5.09
N GLU A 34 -20.22 2.58 6.14
CA GLU A 34 -19.24 3.25 7.01
C GLU A 34 -18.26 2.24 7.59
N TYR A 35 -18.77 1.13 8.15
CA TYR A 35 -17.96 0.10 8.77
C TYR A 35 -16.96 -0.52 7.78
N ARG A 36 -17.43 -0.83 6.57
CA ARG A 36 -16.62 -1.49 5.53
C ARG A 36 -15.55 -0.57 4.96
N LEU A 37 -15.89 0.69 4.71
CA LEU A 37 -14.88 1.68 4.28
C LEU A 37 -13.85 1.96 5.37
N ARG A 38 -14.27 1.93 6.65
CA ARG A 38 -13.36 2.08 7.78
C ARG A 38 -12.42 0.88 7.90
N GLU A 39 -12.93 -0.34 7.76
CA GLU A 39 -12.10 -1.55 7.73
C GLU A 39 -11.09 -1.51 6.59
N LEU A 40 -11.54 -1.16 5.37
CA LEU A 40 -10.66 -1.00 4.22
C LEU A 40 -9.60 0.08 4.44
N SER A 41 -9.98 1.24 5.00
CA SER A 41 -9.05 2.32 5.34
C SER A 41 -7.97 1.83 6.31
N PHE A 42 -8.38 1.09 7.35
CA PHE A 42 -7.47 0.51 8.33
C PHE A 42 -6.51 -0.51 7.70
N ASP A 43 -7.02 -1.42 6.85
CA ASP A 43 -6.20 -2.43 6.17
C ASP A 43 -5.13 -1.77 5.27
N VAL A 44 -5.52 -0.75 4.50
CA VAL A 44 -4.60 0.03 3.67
C VAL A 44 -3.55 0.74 4.54
N ALA A 45 -3.97 1.46 5.59
CA ALA A 45 -3.06 2.20 6.47
C ALA A 45 -2.05 1.28 7.15
N SER A 46 -2.52 0.14 7.67
CA SER A 46 -1.68 -0.82 8.37
C SER A 46 -0.69 -1.51 7.41
N THR A 47 -1.11 -1.81 6.18
CA THR A 47 -0.21 -2.36 5.15
C THR A 47 0.86 -1.34 4.76
N ALA A 48 0.48 -0.09 4.49
CA ALA A 48 1.42 1.00 4.18
C ALA A 48 2.43 1.25 5.32
N SER A 49 1.96 1.22 6.58
CA SER A 49 2.83 1.36 7.75
C SER A 49 3.82 0.20 7.90
N THR A 50 3.39 -1.04 7.63
CA THR A 50 4.29 -2.20 7.66
C THR A 50 5.37 -2.11 6.58
N LEU A 51 4.97 -1.68 5.37
CA LEU A 51 5.90 -1.44 4.28
C LEU A 51 6.90 -0.33 4.63
N LYS A 52 6.46 0.75 5.29
CA LYS A 52 7.34 1.82 5.75
C LYS A 52 8.38 1.33 6.76
N GLN A 53 7.96 0.52 7.73
CA GLN A 53 8.90 -0.05 8.70
C GLN A 53 9.96 -0.94 8.03
N LEU A 54 9.58 -1.73 7.03
CA LEU A 54 10.54 -2.53 6.25
C LEU A 54 11.53 -1.65 5.48
N GLU A 55 11.03 -0.60 4.84
CA GLU A 55 11.86 0.38 4.14
C GLU A 55 12.86 1.07 5.07
N ASP A 56 12.43 1.50 6.26
CA ASP A 56 13.32 2.13 7.24
C ASP A 56 14.44 1.17 7.69
N ILE A 57 14.17 -0.13 7.77
CA ILE A 57 15.22 -1.14 8.07
C ILE A 57 16.13 -1.35 6.85
N LEU A 58 15.58 -1.38 5.63
CA LEU A 58 16.36 -1.52 4.39
C LEU A 58 17.34 -0.35 4.19
N ASP A 59 16.88 0.88 4.43
CA ASP A 59 17.69 2.10 4.34
C ASP A 59 18.82 2.07 5.39
N ALA A 60 18.49 1.67 6.63
CA ALA A 60 19.49 1.52 7.68
C ALA A 60 20.53 0.43 7.35
N ASP A 61 20.11 -0.69 6.76
CA ASP A 61 21.00 -1.79 6.35
C ASP A 61 21.91 -1.40 5.18
N GLU A 62 21.42 -0.59 4.23
CA GLU A 62 22.21 -0.05 3.13
C GLU A 62 23.25 0.97 3.61
N ALA A 63 22.87 1.90 4.49
CA ALA A 63 23.78 2.88 5.07
C ALA A 63 24.94 2.24 5.87
N VAL A 64 24.69 1.10 6.52
CA VAL A 64 25.76 0.33 7.20
C VAL A 64 26.71 -0.30 6.18
N THR A 65 26.19 -0.85 5.08
CA THR A 65 26.99 -1.52 4.05
C THR A 65 27.92 -0.52 3.32
N GLU A 66 27.44 0.68 3.01
CA GLU A 66 28.23 1.73 2.35
C GLU A 66 29.39 2.25 3.23
N ASN A 67 29.15 2.44 4.53
CA ASN A 67 30.18 2.91 5.46
C ASN A 67 31.30 1.87 5.69
N THR A 68 31.00 0.58 5.52
CA THR A 68 31.93 -0.53 5.77
C THR A 68 32.90 -0.78 4.61
N LEU A 69 32.55 -0.38 3.37
CA LEU A 69 33.46 -0.39 2.22
C LEU A 69 34.66 0.54 2.40
N SER A 70 34.57 1.48 3.35
CA SER A 70 35.60 2.46 3.68
C SER A 70 36.53 2.02 4.83
N ASP A 71 36.14 1.00 5.60
CA ASP A 71 36.85 0.56 6.81
C ASP A 71 37.03 -0.97 6.78
N SER A 72 38.20 -1.40 6.30
CA SER A 72 38.51 -2.77 5.87
C SER A 72 38.65 -3.82 6.99
N THR A 73 38.15 -3.56 8.21
CA THR A 73 38.34 -4.44 9.37
C THR A 73 37.06 -4.85 10.12
N ALA A 74 35.88 -4.30 9.79
CA ALA A 74 34.62 -4.68 10.42
C ALA A 74 33.73 -5.50 9.47
N THR A 75 33.69 -6.82 9.62
CA THR A 75 32.75 -7.66 8.85
C THR A 75 31.34 -7.56 9.44
N ARG A 76 30.64 -6.44 9.22
CA ARG A 76 29.22 -6.34 9.59
C ARG A 76 28.37 -7.09 8.57
N THR A 77 27.57 -8.03 9.05
CA THR A 77 26.71 -8.86 8.21
C THR A 77 25.43 -8.09 7.89
N ALA A 78 25.12 -7.91 6.60
CA ALA A 78 23.87 -7.29 6.17
C ALA A 78 22.66 -8.09 6.69
N ILE A 79 21.63 -7.37 7.13
CA ILE A 79 20.37 -7.93 7.61
C ILE A 79 19.62 -8.59 6.44
N PHE A 80 19.59 -7.93 5.28
CA PHE A 80 18.90 -8.43 4.10
C PHE A 80 19.85 -8.94 3.03
N THR A 81 19.56 -10.14 2.52
CA THR A 81 20.13 -10.62 1.27
C THR A 81 19.54 -9.85 0.08
N ASP A 82 20.25 -9.85 -1.05
CA ASP A 82 19.72 -9.25 -2.29
C ASP A 82 18.36 -9.83 -2.70
N GLN A 83 18.14 -11.13 -2.44
CA GLN A 83 16.85 -11.76 -2.71
C GLN A 83 15.76 -11.21 -1.78
N GLY A 84 16.04 -11.08 -0.49
CA GLY A 84 15.10 -10.48 0.47
C GLY A 84 14.72 -9.04 0.10
N ARG A 85 15.69 -8.25 -0.37
CA ARG A 85 15.44 -6.89 -0.90
C ARG A 85 14.50 -6.91 -2.10
N ARG A 86 14.77 -7.78 -3.09
CA ARG A 86 13.91 -7.94 -4.28
C ARG A 86 12.50 -8.40 -3.92
N ASP A 87 12.35 -9.30 -2.94
CA ASP A 87 11.05 -9.80 -2.50
C ASP A 87 10.22 -8.67 -1.89
N ILE A 88 10.81 -7.83 -1.02
CA ILE A 88 10.13 -6.65 -0.45
C ILE A 88 9.71 -5.67 -1.55
N HIS A 89 10.56 -5.40 -2.54
CA HIS A 89 10.18 -4.55 -3.66
C HIS A 89 9.05 -5.14 -4.51
N SER A 90 9.03 -6.46 -4.71
CA SER A 90 7.94 -7.15 -5.40
C SER A 90 6.62 -7.03 -4.62
N LEU A 91 6.67 -7.20 -3.29
CA LEU A 91 5.51 -7.00 -2.41
C LEU A 91 5.02 -5.55 -2.45
N SER A 92 5.92 -4.57 -2.46
CA SER A 92 5.59 -3.14 -2.62
C SER A 92 4.79 -2.89 -3.90
N ARG A 93 5.27 -3.38 -5.05
CA ARG A 93 4.54 -3.24 -6.33
C ARG A 93 3.18 -3.93 -6.32
N ARG A 94 3.04 -5.05 -5.60
CA ARG A 94 1.74 -5.70 -5.43
C ARG A 94 0.80 -4.84 -4.57
N CYS A 95 1.29 -4.23 -3.50
CA CYS A 95 0.52 -3.28 -2.70
C CYS A 95 0.03 -2.10 -3.55
N GLU A 96 0.90 -1.53 -4.39
CA GLU A 96 0.54 -0.44 -5.31
C GLU A 96 -0.65 -0.81 -6.21
N LYS A 97 -0.59 -1.99 -6.83
CA LYS A 97 -1.67 -2.48 -7.71
C LYS A 97 -2.99 -2.64 -6.95
N VAL A 98 -2.94 -3.13 -5.72
CA VAL A 98 -4.16 -3.29 -4.90
C VAL A 98 -4.72 -1.91 -4.50
N TYR A 99 -3.87 -0.96 -4.13
CA TYR A 99 -4.29 0.42 -3.84
C TYR A 99 -4.95 1.08 -5.06
N GLN A 100 -4.36 0.95 -6.25
CA GLN A 100 -4.95 1.43 -7.50
C GLN A 100 -6.26 0.72 -7.83
N GLY A 101 -6.36 -0.58 -7.56
CA GLY A 101 -7.58 -1.36 -7.69
C GLY A 101 -8.71 -0.83 -6.82
N ILE A 102 -8.42 -0.51 -5.56
CA ILE A 102 -9.37 0.11 -4.63
C ILE A 102 -9.87 1.45 -5.15
N VAL A 103 -8.96 2.32 -5.60
CA VAL A 103 -9.30 3.62 -6.22
C VAL A 103 -10.24 3.42 -7.39
N SER A 104 -9.89 2.52 -8.32
CA SER A 104 -10.70 2.22 -9.50
C SER A 104 -12.09 1.70 -9.16
N VAL A 105 -12.21 0.81 -8.16
CA VAL A 105 -13.49 0.27 -7.70
C VAL A 105 -14.39 1.36 -7.13
N ILE A 106 -13.84 2.23 -6.28
CA ILE A 106 -14.58 3.33 -5.64
C ILE A 106 -15.02 4.33 -6.69
N VAL A 107 -14.11 4.75 -7.57
CA VAL A 107 -14.43 5.69 -8.65
C VAL A 107 -15.50 5.12 -9.58
N SER A 108 -15.39 3.85 -9.97
CA SER A 108 -16.37 3.15 -10.83
C SER A 108 -17.74 2.99 -10.17
N ALA A 109 -17.80 3.07 -8.84
CA ALA A 109 -19.04 3.05 -8.08
C ALA A 109 -19.77 4.40 -8.11
N SER A 110 -19.01 5.51 -8.19
CA SER A 110 -19.54 6.87 -8.18
C SER A 110 -20.01 7.38 -9.55
N VAL A 111 -19.71 6.67 -10.64
CA VAL A 111 -20.06 7.11 -12.01
C VAL A 111 -21.26 6.37 -12.62
N SER A 112 -22.05 7.11 -13.41
CA SER A 112 -23.16 6.58 -14.21
C SER A 112 -22.72 5.44 -15.15
N PRO A 113 -23.57 4.42 -15.43
CA PRO A 113 -23.23 3.27 -16.28
C PRO A 113 -22.64 3.62 -17.65
N SER A 114 -23.04 4.74 -18.27
CA SER A 114 -22.52 5.20 -19.57
C SER A 114 -21.08 5.73 -19.50
N ALA A 115 -20.64 6.19 -18.32
CA ALA A 115 -19.29 6.70 -18.10
C ALA A 115 -18.30 5.63 -17.58
N LYS A 116 -18.79 4.46 -17.15
CA LYS A 116 -17.96 3.37 -16.60
C LYS A 116 -16.92 2.83 -17.58
N SER A 117 -17.29 2.65 -18.85
CA SER A 117 -16.36 2.20 -19.90
C SER A 117 -15.15 3.15 -20.05
N LYS A 118 -15.40 4.46 -19.95
CA LYS A 118 -14.36 5.50 -20.08
C LYS A 118 -13.44 5.56 -18.86
N VAL A 119 -13.97 5.25 -17.67
CA VAL A 119 -13.19 5.16 -16.41
C VAL A 119 -12.32 3.91 -16.39
N ILE A 120 -12.83 2.77 -16.84
CA ILE A 120 -12.06 1.51 -16.90
C ILE A 120 -10.89 1.63 -17.91
N ALA A 121 -11.07 2.41 -18.97
CA ALA A 121 -10.02 2.70 -19.94
C ALA A 121 -9.02 3.79 -19.49
N ALA A 122 -9.33 4.54 -18.43
CA ALA A 122 -8.45 5.57 -17.89
C ALA A 122 -7.61 5.00 -16.73
N ASN A 123 -6.32 5.36 -16.66
CA ASN A 123 -5.51 5.13 -15.47
C ASN A 123 -5.99 6.06 -14.35
N VAL A 124 -7.02 5.63 -13.62
CA VAL A 124 -7.63 6.39 -12.52
C VAL A 124 -6.63 6.55 -11.37
N GLY A 125 -6.42 7.78 -10.92
CA GLY A 125 -5.46 8.13 -9.86
C GLY A 125 -6.13 8.56 -8.56
N LEU A 126 -5.34 8.90 -7.54
CA LEU A 126 -5.92 9.37 -6.26
C LEU A 126 -6.66 10.71 -6.42
N SER A 127 -6.19 11.58 -7.31
CA SER A 127 -6.79 12.89 -7.63
C SER A 127 -8.22 12.79 -8.17
N ASP A 128 -8.62 11.60 -8.63
CA ASP A 128 -9.96 11.30 -9.09
C ASP A 128 -10.95 11.12 -7.92
N LEU A 129 -10.49 10.94 -6.69
CA LEU A 129 -11.33 10.84 -5.49
C LEU A 129 -11.67 12.23 -4.93
N THR A 130 -12.52 12.98 -5.63
CA THR A 130 -12.91 14.35 -5.24
C THR A 130 -14.11 14.39 -4.28
N VAL A 131 -14.30 15.53 -3.60
CA VAL A 131 -15.48 15.79 -2.75
C VAL A 131 -16.79 15.68 -3.54
N THR A 132 -16.81 16.10 -4.80
CA THR A 132 -17.99 15.93 -5.67
C THR A 132 -18.30 14.45 -5.90
N ARG A 133 -17.27 13.61 -6.06
CA ARG A 133 -17.46 12.16 -6.17
C ARG A 133 -17.86 11.54 -4.85
N LEU A 134 -17.43 12.07 -3.70
CA LEU A 134 -17.93 11.65 -2.40
C LEU A 134 -19.45 11.88 -2.29
N MET A 135 -19.95 13.04 -2.71
CA MET A 135 -21.40 13.31 -2.70
C MET A 135 -22.19 12.41 -3.67
N GLN A 136 -21.59 12.01 -4.79
CA GLN A 136 -22.21 11.05 -5.72
C GLN A 136 -22.14 9.62 -5.19
N PHE A 137 -21.01 9.26 -4.59
CA PHE A 137 -20.75 7.98 -3.94
C PHE A 137 -21.73 7.75 -2.79
N SER A 138 -22.11 8.78 -2.02
CA SER A 138 -23.09 8.63 -0.95
C SER A 138 -24.54 8.51 -1.42
N ARG A 139 -24.87 8.99 -2.62
CA ARG A 139 -26.25 9.03 -3.14
C ARG A 139 -26.61 7.87 -4.07
N ASP A 140 -25.70 7.39 -4.92
CA ASP A 140 -26.01 6.51 -6.06
C ASP A 140 -25.39 5.09 -5.97
N LEU A 141 -25.00 4.67 -4.77
CA LEU A 141 -24.11 3.54 -4.62
C LEU A 141 -24.78 2.18 -4.91
N LYS A 142 -24.28 1.48 -5.93
CA LYS A 142 -24.56 0.04 -6.15
C LYS A 142 -23.72 -0.81 -5.19
N TRP A 143 -23.91 -0.59 -3.89
CA TRP A 143 -23.05 -1.15 -2.85
C TRP A 143 -22.85 -2.67 -2.91
N PRO A 144 -23.85 -3.52 -3.25
CA PRO A 144 -23.64 -4.97 -3.37
C PRO A 144 -22.57 -5.37 -4.40
N TRP A 145 -22.38 -4.57 -5.46
CA TRP A 145 -21.35 -4.81 -6.48
C TRP A 145 -19.98 -4.29 -6.06
N VAL A 146 -19.96 -3.17 -5.33
CA VAL A 146 -18.75 -2.59 -4.76
C VAL A 146 -18.20 -3.50 -3.68
N ASP A 147 -19.06 -3.99 -2.80
CA ASP A 147 -18.74 -4.87 -1.67
C ASP A 147 -17.95 -6.10 -2.11
N ARG A 148 -18.34 -6.76 -3.21
CA ARG A 148 -17.61 -7.93 -3.72
C ARG A 148 -16.19 -7.58 -4.18
N LYS A 149 -16.03 -6.48 -4.91
CA LYS A 149 -14.72 -6.06 -5.43
C LYS A 149 -13.82 -5.51 -4.32
N VAL A 150 -14.39 -4.75 -3.39
CA VAL A 150 -13.70 -4.26 -2.20
C VAL A 150 -13.23 -5.43 -1.35
N LYS A 151 -14.07 -6.44 -1.10
CA LYS A 151 -13.67 -7.66 -0.38
C LYS A 151 -12.50 -8.39 -1.02
N ALA A 152 -12.51 -8.54 -2.36
CA ALA A 152 -11.38 -9.14 -3.06
C ALA A 152 -10.08 -8.34 -2.82
N CYS A 153 -10.14 -7.00 -2.88
CA CYS A 153 -8.99 -6.16 -2.54
C CYS A 153 -8.58 -6.27 -1.06
N GLN A 154 -9.53 -6.37 -0.12
CA GLN A 154 -9.24 -6.56 1.31
C GLN A 154 -8.55 -7.91 1.57
N ASP A 155 -9.02 -8.98 0.93
CA ASP A 155 -8.41 -10.30 1.06
C ASP A 155 -6.98 -10.29 0.50
N GLU A 156 -6.75 -9.66 -0.65
CA GLU A 156 -5.40 -9.47 -1.19
C GLU A 156 -4.51 -8.63 -0.27
N LEU A 157 -5.02 -7.53 0.29
CA LEU A 157 -4.29 -6.73 1.29
C LEU A 157 -3.94 -7.55 2.53
N ARG A 158 -4.86 -8.39 3.00
CA ARG A 158 -4.62 -9.24 4.17
C ARG A 158 -3.47 -10.20 3.93
N TRP A 159 -3.42 -10.85 2.76
CA TRP A 159 -2.30 -11.71 2.38
C TRP A 159 -0.99 -10.94 2.25
N LEU A 160 -1.01 -9.80 1.54
CA LEU A 160 0.17 -8.96 1.39
C LEU A 160 0.71 -8.47 2.73
N LYS A 161 -0.17 -8.08 3.64
CA LYS A 161 0.20 -7.66 4.99
C LYS A 161 0.86 -8.80 5.78
N MET A 162 0.35 -10.03 5.67
CA MET A 162 0.98 -11.17 6.34
C MET A 162 2.37 -11.45 5.79
N ASP A 163 2.55 -11.40 4.46
CA ASP A 163 3.86 -11.55 3.82
C ASP A 163 4.84 -10.45 4.29
N LEU A 164 4.40 -9.19 4.29
CA LEU A 164 5.20 -8.06 4.77
C LEU A 164 5.55 -8.20 6.27
N LEU A 165 4.61 -8.60 7.10
CA LEU A 165 4.85 -8.83 8.53
C LEU A 165 5.88 -9.95 8.74
N LEU A 166 5.82 -11.02 7.96
CA LEU A 166 6.82 -12.09 8.03
C LEU A 166 8.22 -11.55 7.75
N HIS A 167 8.40 -10.79 6.65
CA HIS A 167 9.68 -10.15 6.35
C HIS A 167 10.12 -9.21 7.47
N LEU A 168 9.20 -8.44 8.06
CA LEU A 168 9.51 -7.50 9.14
C LEU A 168 9.97 -8.23 10.40
N GLN A 169 9.30 -9.32 10.77
CA GLN A 169 9.68 -10.15 11.91
C GLN A 169 11.05 -10.80 11.70
N VAL A 170 11.30 -11.38 10.53
CA VAL A 170 12.60 -11.96 10.20
C VAL A 170 13.71 -10.92 10.27
N ALA A 171 13.49 -9.72 9.69
CA ALA A 171 14.43 -8.62 9.74
C ALA A 171 14.70 -8.13 11.16
N THR A 172 13.66 -8.04 11.99
CA THR A 172 13.77 -7.63 13.40
C THR A 172 14.60 -8.63 14.21
N VAL A 173 14.37 -9.93 14.01
CA VAL A 173 15.15 -10.99 14.67
C VAL A 173 16.59 -10.98 14.19
N ALA A 174 16.81 -10.86 12.87
CA ALA A 174 18.15 -10.80 12.29
C ALA A 174 18.92 -9.58 12.81
N LYS A 175 18.27 -8.41 12.90
CA LYS A 175 18.86 -7.21 13.49
C LYS A 175 19.37 -7.48 14.91
N VAL A 176 18.56 -8.08 15.78
CA VAL A 176 18.96 -8.38 17.18
C VAL A 176 20.14 -9.36 17.26
N HIS A 177 20.29 -10.30 16.33
CA HIS A 177 21.36 -11.30 16.37
C HIS A 177 22.64 -10.87 15.63
N LEU A 178 22.56 -9.88 14.73
CA LEU A 178 23.68 -9.41 13.91
C LEU A 178 24.24 -8.06 14.37
N THR A 179 23.55 -7.34 15.26
CA THR A 179 24.04 -6.12 15.94
C THR A 179 24.57 -6.40 17.32
#